data_AF-A0A3T0ZD53-F1
#
_entry.id   AF-A0A3T0ZD53-F1
#
_cell.length_a   1.000
_cell.length_b   1.000
_cell.length_c   1.000
_cell.angle_alpha   90.00
_cell.angle_beta   90.00
_cell.angle_gamma   90.00
#
_symmetry.space_group_name_H-M   'P 1'
#
loop_
_entity.id
_entity.type
_entity.pdbx_description
1 polymer ?
#
loop_
_entity_poly.entity_id
_entity_poly.type
_entity_poly.pdbx_seq_one_letter_code
_entity_poly.pdbx_strand_id
1 'polypeptide(L)'
;MSWPSNAKKRDAKSDPIYHNRLINTAAKKETAKSDPIYHNRLINTAAKKETAKSDSIDYKRFINSSSNKRTAKYKSLNNKRFINSSSNKRTAKYKSLNNKRFINTAAKKTAAVSDPLKHKGLINIAPKERIAKRTAKSDPIYNNRLVNMLVNRILKHGKKSLAYRILYRAMRKIQQKTEKNPLVVLRQAIRGVTPKVTVKARRKSGSTYQVPIKIRSTKAKVLAIRWLLGASRKRPGRNMDLKLSYELLNAAKKQGSAIRKKEETHRMAEANRAFAHYR
;
A
#
# COMPACT_ATOMS: atom_id res chain seq x y z
N MET A 1 33.29 54.24 32.78
CA MET A 1 33.25 52.98 33.58
C MET A 1 32.85 51.84 32.66
N SER A 2 33.83 51.05 32.22
CA SER A 2 33.63 49.85 31.40
C SER A 2 33.37 48.63 32.31
N TRP A 3 32.39 47.81 31.96
CA TRP A 3 32.21 46.48 32.56
C TRP A 3 33.04 45.45 31.78
N PRO A 4 33.75 44.52 32.46
CA PRO A 4 34.57 43.53 31.77
C PRO A 4 33.71 42.39 31.23
N SER A 5 33.83 42.11 29.92
CA SER A 5 33.37 40.87 29.31
C SER A 5 34.29 39.72 29.70
N ASN A 6 33.81 38.75 30.48
CA ASN A 6 34.53 37.49 30.65
C ASN A 6 33.57 36.29 30.66
N ALA A 7 33.04 35.94 29.48
CA ALA A 7 32.43 34.63 29.25
C ALA A 7 33.51 33.65 28.81
N LYS A 8 34.13 32.94 29.76
CA LYS A 8 35.01 31.79 29.46
C LYS A 8 34.22 30.77 28.64
N LYS A 9 34.64 30.54 27.39
CA LYS A 9 34.20 29.38 26.58
C LYS A 9 34.56 28.12 27.37
N ARG A 10 33.55 27.38 27.84
CA ARG A 10 33.77 26.04 28.42
C ARG A 10 33.99 25.07 27.27
N ASP A 11 35.14 24.39 27.26
CA ASP A 11 35.47 23.38 26.27
C ASP A 11 34.51 22.18 26.38
N ALA A 12 33.86 21.80 25.28
CA ALA A 12 32.86 20.71 25.25
C ALA A 12 33.37 19.32 25.72
N LYS A 13 34.66 19.18 26.01
CA LYS A 13 35.29 17.97 26.54
C LYS A 13 35.26 17.87 28.07
N SER A 14 35.08 18.99 28.79
CA SER A 14 35.02 19.01 30.26
C SER A 14 33.59 18.86 30.81
N ASP A 15 32.59 18.75 29.94
CA ASP A 15 31.20 18.57 30.32
C ASP A 15 30.93 17.12 30.81
N PRO A 16 30.47 16.92 32.06
CA PRO A 16 30.27 15.58 32.64
C PRO A 16 29.24 14.74 31.88
N ILE A 17 28.31 15.38 31.17
CA ILE A 17 27.30 14.73 30.32
C ILE A 17 27.95 14.08 29.08
N TYR A 18 29.01 14.68 28.52
CA TYR A 18 29.74 14.10 27.38
C TYR A 18 30.57 12.89 27.79
N HIS A 19 31.19 12.94 28.98
CA HIS A 19 31.98 11.83 29.50
C HIS A 19 31.13 10.59 29.77
N ASN A 20 29.96 10.75 30.40
CA ASN A 20 29.02 9.65 30.63
C ASN A 20 28.46 9.05 29.33
N ARG A 21 28.28 9.85 28.28
CA ARG A 21 27.85 9.32 26.96
C ARG A 21 28.94 8.44 26.34
N LEU A 22 30.20 8.84 26.43
CA LEU A 22 31.33 8.08 25.88
C LEU A 22 31.52 6.75 26.63
N ILE A 23 31.49 6.78 27.98
CA ILE A 23 31.60 5.59 28.83
C ILE A 23 30.48 4.60 28.51
N ASN A 24 29.23 5.08 28.42
CA ASN A 24 28.08 4.22 28.09
C ASN A 24 28.16 3.65 26.66
N THR A 25 28.74 4.38 25.69
CA THR A 25 28.95 3.84 24.34
C THR A 25 30.10 2.84 24.24
N ALA A 26 31.15 2.98 25.06
CA ALA A 26 32.27 2.05 25.14
C ALA A 26 31.83 0.74 25.80
N ALA A 27 31.13 0.82 26.95
CA ALA A 27 30.57 -0.34 27.65
C ALA A 27 29.61 -1.15 26.74
N LYS A 28 28.80 -0.46 25.92
CA LYS A 28 27.88 -1.10 24.96
C LYS A 28 28.57 -1.77 23.77
N LYS A 29 29.81 -1.39 23.46
CA LYS A 29 30.65 -2.05 22.45
C LYS A 29 31.35 -3.29 23.00
N GLU A 30 31.70 -3.29 24.28
CA GLU A 30 32.34 -4.42 24.94
C GLU A 30 31.36 -5.56 25.20
N THR A 31 30.15 -5.26 25.67
CA THR A 31 29.08 -6.27 25.84
C THR A 31 28.65 -6.91 24.51
N ALA A 32 28.66 -6.16 23.41
CA ALA A 32 28.40 -6.69 22.07
C ALA A 32 29.47 -7.67 21.56
N LYS A 33 30.68 -7.67 22.13
CA LYS A 33 31.75 -8.63 21.78
C LYS A 33 31.64 -9.95 22.55
N SER A 34 31.04 -9.94 23.75
CA SER A 34 30.84 -11.13 24.60
C SER A 34 29.49 -11.83 24.37
N ASP A 35 28.60 -11.26 23.55
CA ASP A 35 27.31 -11.85 23.20
C ASP A 35 27.45 -13.18 22.41
N PRO A 36 26.89 -14.30 22.88
CA PRO A 36 27.01 -15.62 22.24
C PRO A 36 26.39 -15.68 20.84
N ILE A 37 25.42 -14.81 20.56
CA ILE A 37 24.79 -14.65 19.23
C ILE A 37 25.76 -14.02 18.22
N TYR A 38 26.65 -13.12 18.66
CA TYR A 38 27.67 -12.52 17.80
C TYR A 38 28.82 -13.50 17.52
N HIS A 39 29.22 -14.28 18.52
CA HIS A 39 30.27 -15.30 18.36
C HIS A 39 29.84 -16.39 17.36
N ASN A 40 28.60 -16.90 17.49
CA ASN A 40 28.03 -17.84 16.52
C ASN A 40 27.88 -17.26 15.11
N ARG A 41 27.63 -15.95 14.97
CA ARG A 41 27.59 -15.32 13.65
C ARG A 41 28.99 -15.23 13.02
N LEU A 42 30.02 -14.95 13.80
CA LEU A 42 31.41 -14.92 13.33
C LEU A 42 31.89 -16.31 12.92
N ILE A 43 31.65 -17.33 13.74
CA ILE A 43 31.97 -18.75 13.44
C ILE A 43 31.30 -19.20 12.14
N ASN A 44 30.00 -18.92 11.97
CA ASN A 44 29.26 -19.27 10.75
C ASN A 44 29.74 -18.50 9.50
N THR A 45 30.33 -17.31 9.65
CA THR A 45 30.92 -16.56 8.53
C THR A 45 32.34 -16.99 8.20
N ALA A 46 33.12 -17.44 9.19
CA ALA A 46 34.45 -18.02 9.00
C ALA A 46 34.36 -19.40 8.32
N ALA A 47 33.45 -20.27 8.77
CA ALA A 47 33.19 -21.57 8.15
C ALA A 47 32.78 -21.42 6.67
N LYS A 48 31.94 -20.44 6.36
CA LYS A 48 31.52 -20.13 4.98
C LYS A 48 32.64 -19.55 4.10
N LYS A 49 33.70 -19.02 4.70
CA LYS A 49 34.89 -18.50 4.02
C LYS A 49 35.90 -19.61 3.71
N GLU A 50 35.97 -20.63 4.56
CA GLU A 50 36.79 -21.83 4.37
C GLU A 50 36.20 -22.74 3.29
N THR A 51 34.88 -22.99 3.32
CA THR A 51 34.19 -23.75 2.26
C THR A 51 34.22 -23.04 0.89
N ALA A 52 34.38 -21.71 0.87
CA ALA A 52 34.51 -20.97 -0.38
C ALA A 52 35.93 -21.07 -0.98
N LYS A 53 36.96 -21.33 -0.17
CA LYS A 53 38.36 -21.47 -0.64
C LYS A 53 38.62 -22.79 -1.38
N SER A 54 37.84 -23.85 -1.10
CA SER A 54 38.00 -25.17 -1.76
C SER A 54 37.43 -25.21 -3.18
N ASP A 55 36.47 -24.34 -3.51
CA ASP A 55 35.71 -24.41 -4.75
C ASP A 55 35.96 -23.17 -5.62
N SER A 56 36.76 -23.32 -6.70
CA SER A 56 37.28 -22.20 -7.50
C SER A 56 36.20 -21.31 -8.16
N ILE A 57 34.98 -21.84 -8.34
CA ILE A 57 33.83 -21.15 -8.94
C ILE A 57 33.14 -20.20 -7.94
N ASP A 58 33.07 -20.58 -6.65
CA ASP A 58 32.39 -19.78 -5.62
C ASP A 58 33.28 -18.69 -5.03
N TYR A 59 34.61 -18.83 -5.10
CA TYR A 59 35.55 -17.79 -4.68
C TYR A 59 35.43 -16.51 -5.54
N LYS A 60 35.33 -16.65 -6.88
CA LYS A 60 35.12 -15.52 -7.79
C LYS A 60 33.77 -14.82 -7.55
N ARG A 61 32.73 -15.56 -7.15
CA ARG A 61 31.40 -15.01 -6.84
C ARG A 61 31.37 -14.25 -5.51
N PHE A 62 32.11 -14.72 -4.51
CA PHE A 62 32.21 -14.07 -3.21
C PHE A 62 32.98 -12.74 -3.28
N ILE A 63 34.13 -12.70 -3.97
CA ILE A 63 34.94 -11.48 -4.17
C ILE A 63 34.12 -10.38 -4.87
N ASN A 64 33.34 -10.74 -5.90
CA ASN A 64 32.47 -9.81 -6.63
C ASN A 64 31.24 -9.35 -5.83
N SER A 65 30.83 -10.08 -4.79
CA SER A 65 29.71 -9.69 -3.92
C SER A 65 30.11 -8.72 -2.80
N SER A 66 31.38 -8.77 -2.34
CA SER A 66 31.91 -7.86 -1.32
C SER A 66 32.34 -6.51 -1.89
N SER A 67 32.86 -6.48 -3.13
CA SER A 67 33.16 -5.22 -3.84
C SER A 67 31.89 -4.43 -4.13
N ASN A 68 30.79 -5.09 -4.52
CA ASN A 68 29.50 -4.44 -4.81
C ASN A 68 28.79 -3.86 -3.57
N LYS A 69 29.07 -4.38 -2.36
CA LYS A 69 28.52 -3.84 -1.11
C LYS A 69 29.31 -2.64 -0.58
N ARG A 70 30.62 -2.55 -0.87
CA ARG A 70 31.44 -1.36 -0.55
C ARG A 70 31.14 -0.20 -1.51
N THR A 71 30.96 -0.45 -2.81
CA THR A 71 30.62 0.61 -3.79
C THR A 71 29.19 1.16 -3.63
N ALA A 72 28.24 0.36 -3.13
CA ALA A 72 26.87 0.82 -2.86
C ALA A 72 26.77 1.78 -1.65
N LYS A 73 27.72 1.72 -0.70
CA LYS A 73 27.76 2.64 0.46
C LYS A 73 28.43 3.99 0.14
N TYR A 74 29.32 4.04 -0.85
CA TYR A 74 29.96 5.27 -1.32
C TYR A 74 29.17 6.04 -2.41
N LYS A 75 28.22 5.39 -3.10
CA LYS A 75 27.33 6.07 -4.07
C LYS A 75 26.15 6.83 -3.43
N SER A 76 25.84 6.64 -2.15
CA SER A 76 24.74 7.35 -1.46
C SER A 76 25.16 8.65 -0.76
N LEU A 77 26.47 8.96 -0.67
CA LEU A 77 26.99 10.16 -0.03
C LEU A 77 27.43 11.26 -1.03
N ASN A 78 27.83 10.90 -2.26
CA ASN A 78 28.15 11.90 -3.29
C ASN A 78 26.94 12.41 -4.10
N ASN A 79 25.78 11.77 -3.99
CA ASN A 79 24.55 12.22 -4.65
C ASN A 79 23.73 13.26 -3.86
N LYS A 80 24.22 13.71 -2.70
CA LYS A 80 23.60 14.82 -1.94
C LYS A 80 24.32 16.17 -2.07
N ARG A 81 25.47 16.23 -2.76
CA ARG A 81 26.18 17.50 -3.06
C ARG A 81 26.10 17.96 -4.52
N PHE A 82 25.59 17.14 -5.44
CA PHE A 82 25.43 17.50 -6.86
C PHE A 82 24.01 17.90 -7.30
N ILE A 83 23.01 17.78 -6.42
CA ILE A 83 21.61 18.13 -6.77
C ILE A 83 21.30 19.61 -6.49
N ASN A 84 22.11 20.32 -5.70
CA ASN A 84 21.84 21.72 -5.34
C ASN A 84 22.62 22.77 -6.17
N SER A 85 23.36 22.36 -7.21
CA SER A 85 24.02 23.28 -8.16
C SER A 85 23.37 23.29 -9.56
N SER A 86 22.38 22.43 -9.81
CA SER A 86 21.69 22.32 -11.11
C SER A 86 20.30 22.99 -11.13
N SER A 87 19.80 23.47 -9.98
CA SER A 87 18.52 24.17 -9.86
C SER A 87 18.63 25.68 -10.12
N ASN A 88 19.83 26.24 -10.29
CA ASN A 88 20.03 27.67 -10.53
C ASN A 88 20.46 28.03 -11.98
N LYS A 89 20.27 27.11 -12.94
CA LYS A 89 20.51 27.37 -14.39
C LYS A 89 19.27 27.20 -15.29
N ARG A 90 18.07 27.02 -14.71
CA ARG A 90 16.80 26.98 -15.47
C ARG A 90 15.93 28.24 -15.32
N THR A 91 16.40 29.24 -14.60
CA THR A 91 15.74 30.56 -14.44
C THR A 91 16.30 31.65 -15.37
N ALA A 92 17.11 31.29 -16.37
CA ALA A 92 17.73 32.24 -17.31
C ALA A 92 17.40 31.99 -18.80
N LYS A 93 16.32 31.25 -19.12
CA LYS A 93 15.89 31.02 -20.52
C LYS A 93 14.40 31.28 -20.81
N TYR A 94 13.74 32.02 -19.93
CA TYR A 94 12.40 32.61 -20.15
C TYR A 94 12.38 34.05 -19.61
N LYS A 95 13.28 34.89 -20.14
CA LYS A 95 13.25 36.36 -19.97
C LYS A 95 13.73 37.00 -21.28
N SER A 96 13.05 36.70 -22.38
CA SER A 96 13.26 37.41 -23.65
C SER A 96 12.12 37.09 -24.62
N LEU A 97 10.86 37.30 -24.24
CA LEU A 97 9.70 37.30 -25.14
C LEU A 97 8.53 37.89 -24.34
N ASN A 98 8.61 39.19 -24.02
CA ASN A 98 7.46 40.04 -23.69
C ASN A 98 7.83 41.52 -23.55
N ASN A 99 8.81 42.00 -24.33
CA ASN A 99 9.13 43.42 -24.47
C ASN A 99 9.10 43.82 -25.95
N LYS A 100 7.92 43.68 -26.57
CA LYS A 100 7.53 44.39 -27.81
C LYS A 100 6.01 44.54 -27.82
N ARG A 101 5.51 45.52 -27.07
CA ARG A 101 4.21 46.20 -27.22
C ARG A 101 4.03 47.22 -26.09
N PHE A 102 4.94 48.18 -26.05
CA PHE A 102 4.71 49.46 -25.37
C PHE A 102 5.06 50.57 -26.34
N ILE A 103 4.15 50.82 -27.28
CA ILE A 103 3.88 52.13 -27.83
C ILE A 103 2.57 51.98 -28.61
N ASN A 104 1.48 52.43 -28.02
CA ASN A 104 0.58 53.43 -28.60
C ASN A 104 -0.72 53.52 -27.79
N THR A 105 -1.16 54.78 -27.60
CA THR A 105 -2.50 55.23 -27.18
C THR A 105 -2.91 54.84 -25.75
N ALA A 106 -2.79 55.68 -24.71
CA ALA A 106 -3.17 57.10 -24.64
C ALA A 106 -4.51 57.39 -25.32
N ALA A 107 -5.58 56.67 -24.93
CA ALA A 107 -6.98 57.12 -25.03
C ALA A 107 -7.95 56.04 -24.51
N LYS A 108 -8.20 56.01 -23.20
CA LYS A 108 -9.50 55.70 -22.55
C LYS A 108 -9.30 55.56 -21.05
N LYS A 109 -9.35 56.70 -20.37
CA LYS A 109 -9.55 56.80 -18.93
C LYS A 109 -10.89 57.48 -18.73
N THR A 110 -11.99 56.73 -18.75
CA THR A 110 -13.30 57.20 -18.27
C THR A 110 -14.13 56.01 -17.79
N ALA A 111 -14.54 56.10 -16.52
CA ALA A 111 -15.68 55.44 -15.90
C ALA A 111 -15.68 53.90 -15.73
N ALA A 112 -15.25 53.44 -14.55
CA ALA A 112 -15.97 52.45 -13.75
C ALA A 112 -15.36 52.40 -12.35
N VAL A 113 -15.86 53.24 -11.44
CA VAL A 113 -15.74 53.01 -10.00
C VAL A 113 -16.76 51.92 -9.68
N SER A 114 -16.30 50.72 -9.30
CA SER A 114 -17.16 49.68 -8.75
C SER A 114 -16.53 49.07 -7.49
N ASP A 115 -17.11 49.43 -6.35
CA ASP A 115 -17.12 48.85 -5.00
C ASP A 115 -16.03 47.83 -4.58
N PRO A 116 -15.23 48.13 -3.54
CA PRO A 116 -14.16 47.25 -3.05
C PRO A 116 -14.62 46.10 -2.12
N LEU A 117 -15.89 45.65 -2.15
CA LEU A 117 -16.41 44.64 -1.21
C LEU A 117 -16.90 43.31 -1.82
N LYS A 118 -16.55 42.98 -3.06
CA LYS A 118 -16.94 41.70 -3.71
C LYS A 118 -15.80 40.72 -4.02
N HIS A 119 -14.80 40.61 -3.15
CA HIS A 119 -13.84 39.48 -3.19
C HIS A 119 -13.98 38.56 -1.99
N LYS A 120 -15.17 37.98 -1.79
CA LYS A 120 -15.27 36.74 -0.99
C LYS A 120 -14.82 35.59 -1.88
N GLY A 121 -13.58 35.17 -1.66
CA GLY A 121 -12.93 34.10 -2.40
C GLY A 121 -13.75 32.81 -2.40
N LEU A 122 -14.26 32.45 -3.58
CA LEU A 122 -14.58 31.07 -3.89
C LEU A 122 -13.25 30.35 -4.02
N ILE A 123 -12.81 29.68 -2.95
CA ILE A 123 -11.74 28.69 -3.04
C ILE A 123 -12.31 27.56 -3.90
N ASN A 124 -12.08 27.63 -5.21
CA ASN A 124 -12.42 26.57 -6.14
C ASN A 124 -11.52 25.37 -5.81
N ILE A 125 -11.99 24.52 -4.90
CA ILE A 125 -11.34 23.24 -4.60
C ILE A 125 -11.51 22.37 -5.84
N ALA A 126 -10.48 22.34 -6.68
CA ALA A 126 -10.46 21.51 -7.88
C ALA A 126 -10.80 20.05 -7.50
N PRO A 127 -11.68 19.37 -8.26
CA PRO A 127 -12.04 18.00 -7.97
C PRO A 127 -10.78 17.13 -8.00
N LYS A 128 -10.53 16.42 -6.89
CA LYS A 128 -9.38 15.52 -6.72
C LYS A 128 -9.22 14.62 -7.95
N GLU A 129 -8.07 14.72 -8.62
CA GLU A 129 -7.76 13.94 -9.81
C GLU A 129 -8.01 12.44 -9.59
N ARG A 130 -8.65 11.81 -10.57
CA ARG A 130 -8.94 10.38 -10.53
C ARG A 130 -7.65 9.60 -10.76
N ILE A 131 -7.04 9.15 -9.66
CA ILE A 131 -5.85 8.30 -9.68
C ILE A 131 -6.10 7.06 -10.57
N ALA A 132 -5.19 6.85 -11.54
CA ALA A 132 -5.22 5.70 -12.42
C ALA A 132 -5.19 4.39 -11.63
N LYS A 133 -6.06 3.45 -12.00
CA LYS A 133 -6.17 2.15 -11.31
C LYS A 133 -5.03 1.25 -11.76
N ARG A 134 -4.18 0.83 -10.81
CA ARG A 134 -3.17 -0.20 -11.04
C ARG A 134 -3.82 -1.49 -11.56
N THR A 135 -3.29 -2.03 -12.64
CA THR A 135 -3.69 -3.35 -13.15
C THR A 135 -3.19 -4.42 -12.18
N ALA A 136 -4.07 -5.33 -11.77
CA ALA A 136 -3.69 -6.42 -10.88
C ALA A 136 -3.04 -7.52 -11.71
N LYS A 137 -1.86 -7.99 -11.27
CA LYS A 137 -1.16 -9.14 -11.87
C LYS A 137 -2.07 -10.38 -11.91
N SER A 138 -1.80 -11.29 -12.84
CA SER A 138 -2.46 -12.59 -12.90
C SER A 138 -1.85 -13.57 -11.88
N ASP A 139 -2.55 -14.68 -11.69
CA ASP A 139 -2.09 -15.79 -10.86
C ASP A 139 -0.92 -16.55 -11.52
N PRO A 140 0.11 -17.02 -10.80
CA PRO A 140 1.22 -17.73 -11.43
C PRO A 140 0.86 -19.10 -12.04
N ILE A 141 -0.13 -19.81 -11.48
CA ILE A 141 -0.46 -21.18 -11.91
C ILE A 141 -1.57 -21.16 -12.96
N TYR A 142 -2.69 -20.51 -12.64
CA TYR A 142 -3.88 -20.50 -13.48
C TYR A 142 -3.93 -19.30 -14.45
N ASN A 143 -2.93 -18.41 -14.42
CA ASN A 143 -2.88 -17.15 -15.16
C ASN A 143 -4.17 -16.30 -15.08
N ASN A 144 -4.87 -16.39 -13.93
CA ASN A 144 -6.21 -15.82 -13.77
C ASN A 144 -6.22 -14.68 -12.75
N ARG A 145 -6.70 -13.51 -13.18
CA ARG A 145 -6.82 -12.32 -12.33
C ARG A 145 -7.83 -12.48 -11.18
N LEU A 146 -8.88 -13.29 -11.35
CA LEU A 146 -9.87 -13.60 -10.31
C LEU A 146 -9.22 -14.31 -9.12
N VAL A 147 -8.36 -15.28 -9.40
CA VAL A 147 -7.62 -16.05 -8.39
C VAL A 147 -6.68 -15.12 -7.63
N ASN A 148 -5.88 -14.31 -8.33
CA ASN A 148 -5.00 -13.34 -7.66
C ASN A 148 -5.79 -12.31 -6.83
N MET A 149 -6.97 -11.85 -7.28
CA MET A 149 -7.85 -10.99 -6.46
C MET A 149 -8.29 -11.68 -5.16
N LEU A 150 -8.64 -12.97 -5.21
CA LEU A 150 -9.01 -13.74 -4.03
C LEU A 150 -7.82 -13.93 -3.08
N VAL A 151 -6.64 -14.29 -3.60
CA VAL A 151 -5.41 -14.43 -2.82
C VAL A 151 -5.06 -13.13 -2.09
N ASN A 152 -5.14 -11.98 -2.78
CA ASN A 152 -4.88 -10.68 -2.16
C ASN A 152 -5.85 -10.33 -1.02
N ARG A 153 -7.04 -10.96 -0.96
CA ARG A 153 -8.00 -10.80 0.14
C ARG A 153 -7.81 -11.82 1.26
N ILE A 154 -7.32 -13.03 0.93
CA ILE A 154 -6.90 -14.04 1.91
C ILE A 154 -5.66 -13.56 2.66
N LEU A 155 -4.76 -12.87 1.96
CA LEU A 155 -3.51 -12.32 2.47
C LEU A 155 -3.67 -11.61 3.82
N LYS A 156 -2.85 -12.01 4.79
CA LYS A 156 -2.69 -11.35 6.09
C LYS A 156 -1.20 -11.11 6.34
N HIS A 157 -0.87 -9.97 6.94
CA HIS A 157 0.51 -9.60 7.31
C HIS A 157 1.53 -9.74 6.16
N GLY A 158 1.13 -9.49 4.92
CA GLY A 158 2.02 -9.62 3.75
C GLY A 158 2.42 -11.05 3.36
N LYS A 159 1.93 -12.10 4.04
CA LYS A 159 2.31 -13.51 3.82
C LYS A 159 1.68 -14.10 2.55
N LYS A 160 2.17 -13.71 1.35
CA LYS A 160 1.56 -14.09 0.06
C LYS A 160 1.70 -15.57 -0.27
N SER A 161 2.85 -16.17 0.03
CA SER A 161 3.06 -17.62 -0.14
C SER A 161 2.04 -18.45 0.66
N LEU A 162 1.74 -18.05 1.91
CA LEU A 162 0.74 -18.74 2.73
C LEU A 162 -0.67 -18.61 2.15
N ALA A 163 -1.04 -17.43 1.64
CA ALA A 163 -2.34 -17.22 1.01
C ALA A 163 -2.54 -18.07 -0.24
N TYR A 164 -1.51 -18.19 -1.10
CA TYR A 164 -1.54 -19.12 -2.25
C TYR A 164 -1.70 -20.57 -1.79
N ARG A 165 -0.94 -20.99 -0.78
CA ARG A 165 -1.00 -22.34 -0.23
C ARG A 165 -2.40 -22.72 0.25
N ILE A 166 -3.05 -21.82 1.00
CA ILE A 166 -4.43 -22.03 1.48
C ILE A 166 -5.39 -22.17 0.30
N LEU A 167 -5.28 -21.28 -0.70
CA LEU A 167 -6.20 -21.30 -1.83
C LEU A 167 -6.03 -22.55 -2.70
N TYR A 168 -4.80 -22.94 -3.03
CA TYR A 168 -4.54 -24.13 -3.85
C TYR A 168 -4.89 -25.43 -3.13
N ARG A 169 -4.66 -25.50 -1.80
CA ARG A 169 -5.16 -26.62 -1.00
C ARG A 169 -6.68 -26.71 -1.03
N ALA A 170 -7.38 -25.57 -0.90
CA ALA A 170 -8.83 -25.53 -1.02
C ALA A 170 -9.31 -25.98 -2.40
N MET A 171 -8.65 -25.54 -3.48
CA MET A 171 -8.97 -25.96 -4.86
C MET A 171 -8.76 -27.47 -5.06
N ARG A 172 -7.66 -28.04 -4.55
CA ARG A 172 -7.41 -29.48 -4.58
C ARG A 172 -8.53 -30.25 -3.87
N LYS A 173 -9.00 -29.76 -2.71
CA LYS A 173 -10.10 -30.38 -1.96
C LYS A 173 -11.45 -30.29 -2.71
N ILE A 174 -11.70 -29.19 -3.43
CA ILE A 174 -12.89 -29.06 -4.30
C ILE A 174 -12.84 -30.09 -5.42
N GLN A 175 -11.68 -30.22 -6.07
CA GLN A 175 -11.46 -31.18 -7.15
C GLN A 175 -11.66 -32.62 -6.66
N GLN A 176 -11.11 -32.97 -5.50
CA GLN A 176 -11.30 -34.30 -4.89
C GLN A 176 -12.76 -34.64 -4.59
N LYS A 177 -13.61 -33.65 -4.28
CA LYS A 177 -15.01 -33.88 -3.91
C LYS A 177 -16.01 -33.84 -5.07
N THR A 178 -15.67 -33.07 -6.10
CA THR A 178 -16.61 -32.78 -7.20
C THR A 178 -16.17 -33.43 -8.50
N GLU A 179 -14.89 -33.83 -8.59
CA GLU A 179 -14.21 -34.32 -9.80
C GLU A 179 -14.21 -33.32 -10.98
N LYS A 180 -14.79 -32.14 -10.77
CA LYS A 180 -14.85 -31.04 -11.73
C LYS A 180 -13.66 -30.11 -11.57
N ASN A 181 -13.37 -29.37 -12.64
CA ASN A 181 -12.36 -28.33 -12.62
C ASN A 181 -12.66 -27.27 -11.53
N PRO A 182 -11.76 -27.08 -10.54
CA PRO A 182 -12.01 -26.18 -9.40
C PRO A 182 -12.15 -24.71 -9.81
N LEU A 183 -11.59 -24.29 -10.95
CA LEU A 183 -11.77 -22.94 -11.47
C LEU A 183 -13.21 -22.68 -11.92
N VAL A 184 -13.87 -23.68 -12.51
CA VAL A 184 -15.27 -23.58 -12.94
C VAL A 184 -16.16 -23.40 -11.71
N VAL A 185 -15.95 -24.23 -10.68
CA VAL A 185 -16.66 -24.14 -9.40
C VAL A 185 -16.44 -22.77 -8.74
N LEU A 186 -15.19 -22.27 -8.71
CA LEU A 186 -14.87 -20.95 -8.17
C LEU A 186 -15.61 -19.82 -8.90
N ARG A 187 -15.60 -19.84 -10.25
CA ARG A 187 -16.32 -18.84 -11.06
C ARG A 187 -17.82 -18.89 -10.80
N GLN A 188 -18.38 -20.10 -10.72
CA GLN A 188 -19.79 -20.30 -10.43
C GLN A 188 -20.16 -19.77 -9.05
N ALA A 189 -19.40 -20.12 -8.02
CA ALA A 189 -19.59 -19.63 -6.65
C ALA A 189 -19.56 -18.10 -6.58
N ILE A 190 -18.54 -17.46 -7.18
CA ILE A 190 -18.44 -16.00 -7.18
C ILE A 190 -19.59 -15.36 -7.95
N ARG A 191 -19.99 -15.92 -9.10
CA ARG A 191 -21.16 -15.44 -9.87
C ARG A 191 -22.43 -15.52 -9.03
N GLY A 192 -22.62 -16.62 -8.29
CA GLY A 192 -23.75 -16.82 -7.38
C GLY A 192 -23.82 -15.76 -6.29
N VAL A 193 -22.70 -15.45 -5.63
CA VAL A 193 -22.63 -14.49 -4.52
C VAL A 193 -22.63 -13.02 -4.99
N THR A 194 -22.33 -12.75 -6.27
CA THR A 194 -22.21 -11.38 -6.77
C THR A 194 -23.55 -10.61 -6.68
N PRO A 195 -23.63 -9.52 -5.88
CA PRO A 195 -24.83 -8.71 -5.80
C PRO A 195 -24.90 -7.71 -6.96
N LYS A 196 -26.10 -7.50 -7.51
CA LYS A 196 -26.36 -6.48 -8.55
C LYS A 196 -26.66 -5.11 -7.94
N VAL A 197 -27.34 -5.10 -6.80
CA VAL A 197 -27.72 -3.90 -6.04
C VAL A 197 -27.13 -3.98 -4.62
N THR A 198 -26.79 -2.83 -4.06
CA THR A 198 -26.48 -2.67 -2.64
C THR A 198 -27.29 -1.51 -2.11
N VAL A 199 -27.35 -1.43 -0.80
CA VAL A 199 -27.87 -0.28 -0.10
C VAL A 199 -26.69 0.62 0.33
N LYS A 200 -26.87 1.94 0.25
CA LYS A 200 -25.95 2.95 0.77
C LYS A 200 -26.73 3.93 1.66
N ALA A 201 -26.20 4.21 2.84
CA ALA A 201 -26.76 5.24 3.70
C ALA A 201 -26.62 6.63 3.05
N ARG A 202 -27.73 7.38 3.03
CA ARG A 202 -27.80 8.78 2.59
C ARG A 202 -28.55 9.58 3.66
N ARG A 203 -27.94 10.68 4.13
CA ARG A 203 -28.55 11.58 5.11
C ARG A 203 -29.35 12.66 4.37
N LYS A 204 -30.62 12.84 4.71
CA LYS A 204 -31.50 13.88 4.17
C LYS A 204 -32.47 14.33 5.26
N SER A 205 -32.65 15.63 5.42
CA SER A 205 -33.63 16.22 6.34
C SER A 205 -33.58 15.63 7.77
N GLY A 206 -32.39 15.61 8.38
CA GLY A 206 -32.19 15.08 9.74
C GLY A 206 -32.10 13.55 9.87
N SER A 207 -32.71 12.79 8.95
CA SER A 207 -32.77 11.32 8.97
C SER A 207 -31.77 10.65 8.02
N THR A 208 -31.46 9.37 8.27
CA THR A 208 -30.57 8.57 7.41
C THR A 208 -31.37 7.48 6.71
N TYR A 209 -31.48 7.59 5.38
CA TYR A 209 -32.19 6.62 4.55
C TYR A 209 -31.24 5.62 3.93
N GLN A 210 -31.75 4.40 3.76
CA GLN A 210 -31.07 3.31 3.08
C GLN A 210 -31.40 3.35 1.60
N VAL A 211 -30.52 3.92 0.77
CA VAL A 211 -30.78 4.14 -0.65
C VAL A 211 -30.24 3.00 -1.50
N PRO A 212 -31.06 2.33 -2.33
CA PRO A 212 -30.60 1.27 -3.21
C PRO A 212 -29.84 1.82 -4.42
N ILE A 213 -28.63 1.30 -4.64
CA ILE A 213 -27.70 1.71 -5.72
C ILE A 213 -27.25 0.49 -6.52
N LYS A 214 -27.28 0.60 -7.86
CA LYS A 214 -26.71 -0.40 -8.78
C LYS A 214 -25.19 -0.43 -8.67
N ILE A 215 -24.63 -1.62 -8.47
CA ILE A 215 -23.18 -1.77 -8.27
C ILE A 215 -22.49 -2.06 -9.60
N ARG A 216 -21.34 -1.42 -9.84
CA ARG A 216 -20.45 -1.78 -10.95
C ARG A 216 -19.88 -3.20 -10.77
N SER A 217 -19.86 -3.99 -11.84
CA SER A 217 -19.41 -5.40 -11.85
C SER A 217 -18.09 -5.65 -11.11
N THR A 218 -17.08 -4.77 -11.28
CA THR A 218 -15.79 -4.91 -10.58
C THR A 218 -15.91 -4.79 -9.06
N LYS A 219 -16.75 -3.86 -8.57
CA LYS A 219 -16.98 -3.66 -7.14
C LYS A 219 -17.82 -4.81 -6.57
N ALA A 220 -18.80 -5.26 -7.34
CA ALA A 220 -19.66 -6.39 -6.97
C ALA A 220 -18.84 -7.69 -6.79
N LYS A 221 -17.91 -8.01 -7.71
CA LYS A 221 -17.00 -9.16 -7.57
C LYS A 221 -16.14 -9.06 -6.30
N VAL A 222 -15.59 -7.88 -5.99
CA VAL A 222 -14.79 -7.67 -4.77
C VAL A 222 -15.64 -7.84 -3.51
N LEU A 223 -16.89 -7.37 -3.52
CA LEU A 223 -17.82 -7.54 -2.42
C LEU A 223 -18.18 -9.01 -2.21
N ALA A 224 -18.42 -9.75 -3.29
CA ALA A 224 -18.69 -11.19 -3.26
C ALA A 224 -17.53 -11.98 -2.64
N ILE A 225 -16.29 -11.71 -3.08
CA ILE A 225 -15.08 -12.31 -2.51
C ILE A 225 -14.96 -12.00 -1.01
N ARG A 226 -15.30 -10.77 -0.60
CA ARG A 226 -15.26 -10.37 0.81
C ARG A 226 -16.29 -11.15 1.64
N TRP A 227 -17.52 -11.32 1.14
CA TRP A 227 -18.55 -12.08 1.83
C TRP A 227 -18.22 -13.57 1.93
N LEU A 228 -17.75 -14.18 0.84
CA LEU A 228 -17.24 -15.55 0.83
C LEU A 228 -16.17 -15.75 1.89
N LEU A 229 -15.13 -14.91 1.89
CA LEU A 229 -14.04 -15.05 2.85
C LEU A 229 -14.48 -14.78 4.30
N GLY A 230 -15.42 -13.86 4.50
CA GLY A 230 -16.03 -13.61 5.80
C GLY A 230 -16.82 -14.82 6.31
N ALA A 231 -17.62 -15.43 5.44
CA ALA A 231 -18.38 -16.64 5.75
C ALA A 231 -17.45 -17.83 6.04
N SER A 232 -16.42 -18.05 5.22
CA SER A 232 -15.43 -19.11 5.44
C SER A 232 -14.70 -18.95 6.78
N ARG A 233 -14.40 -17.72 7.21
CA ARG A 233 -13.73 -17.47 8.50
C ARG A 233 -14.64 -17.76 9.70
N LYS A 234 -15.94 -17.46 9.57
CA LYS A 234 -16.94 -17.69 10.62
C LYS A 234 -17.34 -19.16 10.76
N ARG A 235 -17.08 -19.99 9.75
CA ARG A 235 -17.42 -21.41 9.78
C ARG A 235 -16.64 -22.16 10.88
N PRO A 236 -17.26 -23.12 11.61
CA PRO A 236 -16.55 -23.99 12.53
C PRO A 236 -15.51 -24.86 11.81
N GLY A 237 -14.47 -25.26 12.53
CA GLY A 237 -13.36 -26.08 12.03
C GLY A 237 -11.98 -25.45 12.28
N ARG A 238 -10.91 -26.23 12.09
CA ARG A 238 -9.53 -25.78 12.38
C ARG A 238 -8.85 -25.16 11.16
N ASN A 239 -8.86 -25.87 10.03
CA ASN A 239 -8.07 -25.47 8.86
C ASN A 239 -8.84 -24.55 7.90
N MET A 240 -8.22 -23.43 7.50
CA MET A 240 -8.84 -22.40 6.66
C MET A 240 -9.12 -22.87 5.22
N ASP A 241 -8.26 -23.74 4.68
CA ASP A 241 -8.42 -24.35 3.35
C ASP A 241 -9.67 -25.22 3.28
N LEU A 242 -9.92 -26.04 4.30
CA LEU A 242 -11.16 -26.83 4.41
C LEU A 242 -12.38 -25.92 4.48
N LYS A 243 -12.40 -24.94 5.38
CA LYS A 243 -13.54 -24.00 5.50
C LYS A 243 -13.83 -23.27 4.19
N LEU A 244 -12.78 -22.82 3.49
CA LEU A 244 -12.92 -22.13 2.21
C LEU A 244 -13.46 -23.07 1.13
N SER A 245 -12.97 -24.31 1.06
CA SER A 245 -13.46 -25.30 0.09
C SER A 245 -14.96 -25.60 0.26
N TYR A 246 -15.42 -25.80 1.50
CA TYR A 246 -16.83 -26.04 1.80
C TYR A 246 -17.70 -24.83 1.46
N GLU A 247 -17.26 -23.62 1.82
CA GLU A 247 -18.05 -22.42 1.51
C GLU A 247 -18.16 -22.18 0.00
N LEU A 248 -17.10 -22.45 -0.76
CA LEU A 248 -17.13 -22.37 -2.23
C LEU A 248 -18.07 -23.41 -2.86
N LEU A 249 -18.07 -24.65 -2.35
CA LEU A 249 -18.99 -25.69 -2.81
C LEU A 249 -20.45 -25.33 -2.51
N ASN A 250 -20.74 -24.86 -1.29
CA ASN A 250 -22.07 -24.44 -0.91
C ASN A 250 -22.54 -23.25 -1.76
N ALA A 251 -21.68 -22.24 -1.95
CA ALA A 251 -22.00 -21.08 -2.77
C ALA A 251 -22.24 -21.45 -4.24
N ALA A 252 -21.54 -22.46 -4.78
CA ALA A 252 -21.79 -22.97 -6.12
C ALA A 252 -23.17 -23.64 -6.24
N LYS A 253 -23.65 -24.27 -5.16
CA LYS A 253 -25.02 -24.81 -5.01
C LYS A 253 -26.06 -23.75 -4.59
N LYS A 254 -25.71 -22.45 -4.61
CA LYS A 254 -26.55 -21.33 -4.13
C LYS A 254 -26.98 -21.46 -2.67
N GLN A 255 -26.15 -22.09 -1.83
CA GLN A 255 -26.38 -22.24 -0.40
C GLN A 255 -25.23 -21.59 0.40
N GLY A 256 -25.43 -21.42 1.70
CA GLY A 256 -24.40 -20.94 2.63
C GLY A 256 -24.53 -19.47 3.00
N SER A 257 -23.74 -19.07 4.00
CA SER A 257 -23.88 -17.77 4.64
C SER A 257 -23.55 -16.61 3.72
N ALA A 258 -22.66 -16.81 2.74
CA ALA A 258 -22.34 -15.79 1.75
C ALA A 258 -23.52 -15.51 0.79
N ILE A 259 -24.29 -16.54 0.43
CA ILE A 259 -25.49 -16.41 -0.41
C ILE A 259 -26.62 -15.75 0.38
N ARG A 260 -26.85 -16.20 1.62
CA ARG A 260 -27.85 -15.59 2.51
C ARG A 260 -27.62 -14.09 2.67
N LYS A 261 -26.36 -13.67 2.83
CA LYS A 261 -26.00 -12.25 2.91
C LYS A 261 -26.32 -11.48 1.63
N LYS A 262 -26.13 -12.07 0.46
CA LYS A 262 -26.53 -11.45 -0.81
C LYS A 262 -28.05 -11.29 -0.88
N GLU A 263 -28.80 -12.32 -0.52
CA GLU A 263 -30.27 -12.29 -0.51
C GLU A 263 -30.82 -11.25 0.47
N GLU A 264 -30.27 -11.19 1.69
CA GLU A 264 -30.58 -10.14 2.68
C GLU A 264 -30.36 -8.73 2.10
N THR A 265 -29.26 -8.51 1.37
CA THR A 265 -29.00 -7.21 0.73
C THR A 265 -29.94 -6.89 -0.43
N HIS A 266 -30.45 -7.90 -1.14
CA HIS A 266 -31.43 -7.70 -2.23
C HIS A 266 -32.80 -7.41 -1.64
N ARG A 267 -33.24 -8.19 -0.64
CA ARG A 267 -34.48 -7.94 0.10
C ARG A 267 -34.52 -6.54 0.70
N MET A 268 -33.41 -6.10 1.33
CA MET A 268 -33.31 -4.75 1.89
C MET A 268 -33.35 -3.66 0.81
N ALA A 269 -32.75 -3.91 -0.36
CA ALA A 269 -32.79 -2.97 -1.48
C ALA A 269 -34.18 -2.89 -2.13
N GLU A 270 -34.92 -4.00 -2.17
CA GLU A 270 -36.29 -4.09 -2.68
C GLU A 270 -37.27 -3.38 -1.75
N ALA A 271 -37.17 -3.62 -0.43
CA ALA A 271 -37.97 -2.91 0.57
C ALA A 271 -37.79 -1.39 0.52
N ASN A 272 -36.58 -0.93 0.18
CA ASN A 272 -36.25 0.50 0.07
C ASN A 272 -36.29 1.03 -1.37
N ARG A 273 -36.97 0.34 -2.30
CA ARG A 273 -37.03 0.74 -3.71
C ARG A 273 -37.61 2.14 -3.91
N ALA A 274 -38.52 2.56 -3.04
CA ALA A 274 -39.11 3.90 -3.04
C ALA A 274 -38.07 5.02 -2.88
N PHE A 275 -36.93 4.77 -2.21
CA PHE A 275 -35.87 5.76 -1.99
C PHE A 275 -34.83 5.80 -3.12
N ALA A 276 -35.08 5.12 -4.25
CA ALA A 276 -34.17 5.05 -5.39
C ALA A 276 -33.88 6.40 -6.07
N HIS A 277 -34.70 7.42 -5.84
CA HIS A 277 -34.48 8.78 -6.34
C HIS A 277 -33.39 9.54 -5.60
N TYR A 278 -33.01 9.13 -4.39
CA TYR A 278 -31.98 9.79 -3.56
C TYR A 278 -30.53 9.37 -3.89
N ARG A 279 -30.26 8.93 -5.12
CA ARG A 279 -28.97 8.35 -5.54
C ARG A 279 -27.84 9.37 -5.66
#